data_AF-A0A937WFW4-F1
#
_entry.id   AF-A0A937WFW4-F1
#
_cell.length_a   1.000
_cell.length_b   1.000
_cell.length_c   1.000
_cell.angle_alpha   90.00
_cell.angle_beta   90.00
_cell.angle_gamma   90.00
#
_symmetry.space_group_name_H-M   'P 1'
#
loop_
_entity.id
_entity.type
_entity.pdbx_description
1 polymer ?
#
loop_
_entity_poly.entity_id
_entity_poly.type
_entity_poly.pdbx_seq_one_letter_code
_entity_poly.pdbx_strand_id
1 'polypeptide(L)'
;MKIIKSRRHLYTGFLLLIVLIFCIPFAAQAKISIHDTWATSGRLTLEGTNWTAVFCKEEGALLVYPPLPLQGGDSKSKETMKIVPFLSEKAQTIISCKVIEDKEDLTGIMASFSAGQNRIEGSFFFDQEGAIQVNPSQNMNGILIFGEISFGIVPSPPLEDLIYDAQKYPSASHIYLPSETLFLGLLKGEDRIFFCAWPDDNQRVKLILEDGEKGLSTTVRRSRRSSQAGEKLIEAVEIQLAGKSVYLKSISAPGIWHKQELLPTYLGKDVALDWKKPFPAKWKTQLLEGEIETTFPFVTQKDRIWRPNFGFYEYPVCFEGEKAFFRLGKKVPPSGQALIYALEEYRNAPVDFARARLGSISTLKPKTGLRRYPLDNVGIQNCDGRAWVKWIFKVDYQIREEEFLQEVMADFLYSINVDKGRLEEYEKFIPKIKEKIDSWIEKEKDNPELELFLSQMKEKVEELEREYWDKMDKLPASEHLQEETEAINQLKALIEGYPPVYGGVGGGLEFYPEACYLLDKIQLWSLIESVPGRVGGLLRELSQQAGYACAHNADVVKYAEEIRRDIREFIITGETHETIY
;
A
#
# COMPACT_ATOMS: atom_id res chain seq x y z
N MET A 1 -21.60 -40.89 3.17
CA MET A 1 -21.38 -41.93 4.21
C MET A 1 -20.71 -41.33 5.46
N LYS A 2 -21.49 -40.94 6.49
CA LYS A 2 -21.00 -40.30 7.73
C LYS A 2 -20.46 -41.34 8.70
N ILE A 3 -19.17 -41.25 9.06
CA ILE A 3 -18.59 -41.95 10.22
C ILE A 3 -18.04 -40.92 11.19
N ILE A 4 -18.82 -40.67 12.23
CA ILE A 4 -18.39 -40.05 13.48
C ILE A 4 -17.50 -41.06 14.22
N LYS A 5 -16.26 -40.70 14.56
CA LYS A 5 -15.52 -41.39 15.61
C LYS A 5 -14.78 -40.41 16.52
N SER A 6 -15.44 -40.16 17.63
CA SER A 6 -14.89 -39.79 18.94
C SER A 6 -13.67 -40.64 19.31
N ARG A 7 -12.57 -39.97 19.72
CA ARG A 7 -11.60 -40.51 20.67
C ARG A 7 -11.10 -39.41 21.60
N ARG A 8 -11.71 -39.34 22.79
CA ARG A 8 -11.03 -38.91 24.02
C ARG A 8 -10.40 -40.14 24.66
N HIS A 9 -9.13 -40.06 25.04
CA HIS A 9 -8.68 -40.33 26.41
C HIS A 9 -7.14 -40.25 26.56
N LEU A 10 -6.75 -39.64 27.71
CA LEU A 10 -5.61 -39.97 28.56
C LEU A 10 -4.20 -39.62 28.04
N TYR A 11 -3.68 -38.47 28.49
CA TYR A 11 -2.39 -38.43 29.18
C TYR A 11 -2.46 -37.40 30.33
N THR A 12 -2.63 -37.93 31.53
CA THR A 12 -2.47 -37.27 32.82
C THR A 12 -1.03 -37.47 33.29
N GLY A 13 -0.39 -36.37 33.70
CA GLY A 13 0.66 -36.41 34.73
C GLY A 13 2.10 -36.38 34.25
N PHE A 14 2.67 -35.17 34.11
CA PHE A 14 3.93 -34.87 34.79
C PHE A 14 3.98 -33.38 35.16
N LEU A 15 3.81 -33.13 36.45
CA LEU A 15 4.00 -31.86 37.13
C LEU A 15 5.52 -31.70 37.34
N LEU A 16 6.15 -30.67 36.78
CA LEU A 16 7.33 -30.09 37.43
C LEU A 16 7.40 -28.59 37.18
N LEU A 17 6.87 -27.92 38.20
CA LEU A 17 7.04 -26.54 38.62
C LEU A 17 8.42 -25.94 38.23
N ILE A 18 8.44 -25.05 37.23
CA ILE A 18 9.38 -23.93 37.17
C ILE A 18 8.53 -22.66 37.04
N VAL A 19 8.14 -22.13 38.19
CA VAL A 19 7.65 -20.75 38.32
C VAL A 19 8.89 -19.86 38.23
N LEU A 20 9.37 -19.64 37.00
CA LEU A 20 10.21 -18.50 36.69
C LEU A 20 9.27 -17.30 36.67
N ILE A 21 9.16 -16.64 37.82
CA ILE A 21 8.71 -15.25 37.88
C ILE A 21 9.74 -14.48 37.06
N PHE A 22 9.49 -14.35 35.76
CA PHE A 22 10.06 -13.27 34.98
C PHE A 22 9.51 -12.00 35.61
N CYS A 23 10.24 -11.45 36.57
CA CYS A 23 10.29 -10.02 36.80
C CYS A 23 10.81 -9.41 35.49
N ILE A 24 9.95 -9.34 34.47
CA ILE A 24 10.11 -8.33 33.44
C ILE A 24 10.10 -7.04 34.26
N PRO A 25 11.20 -6.28 34.32
CA PRO A 25 11.15 -4.99 34.95
C PRO A 25 10.00 -4.27 34.26
N PHE A 26 8.96 -3.91 35.01
CA PHE A 26 8.08 -2.84 34.57
C PHE A 26 9.04 -1.68 34.32
N ALA A 27 9.41 -1.48 33.05
CA ALA A 27 10.16 -0.32 32.64
C ALA A 27 9.27 0.82 33.08
N ALA A 28 9.68 1.53 34.14
CA ALA A 28 9.00 2.72 34.57
C ALA A 28 8.83 3.57 33.31
N GLN A 29 7.58 3.86 32.94
CA GLN A 29 7.28 4.69 31.78
C GLN A 29 8.04 5.99 32.00
N ALA A 30 9.06 6.23 31.16
CA ALA A 30 9.94 7.37 31.35
C ALA A 30 9.10 8.62 31.09
N LYS A 31 8.96 9.52 32.06
CA LYS A 31 8.27 10.81 31.85
C LYS A 31 9.04 11.65 30.81
N ILE A 32 8.34 12.34 29.91
CA ILE A 32 8.95 13.36 29.04
C ILE A 32 9.59 14.44 29.92
N SER A 33 10.91 14.64 29.79
CA SER A 33 11.61 15.72 30.49
C SER A 33 11.61 17.00 29.65
N ILE A 34 11.41 18.14 30.33
CA ILE A 34 11.40 19.46 29.72
C ILE A 34 12.56 20.26 30.29
N HIS A 35 13.45 20.72 29.42
CA HIS A 35 14.57 21.60 29.75
C HIS A 35 14.33 22.97 29.11
N ASP A 36 13.83 23.90 29.93
CA ASP A 36 13.59 25.27 29.52
C ASP A 36 14.86 26.12 29.73
N THR A 37 15.51 26.47 28.61
CA THR A 37 16.62 27.43 28.58
C THR A 37 16.26 28.62 27.70
N TRP A 38 14.96 28.94 27.58
CA TRP A 38 14.44 29.95 26.68
C TRP A 38 15.02 31.34 26.96
N ALA A 39 15.15 31.70 28.25
CA ALA A 39 15.68 32.99 28.67
C ALA A 39 17.17 33.19 28.33
N THR A 40 17.97 32.12 28.31
CA THR A 40 19.42 32.18 28.14
C THR A 40 19.87 31.86 26.72
N SER A 41 19.23 30.89 26.06
CA SER A 41 19.64 30.39 24.75
C SER A 41 18.52 30.37 23.71
N GLY A 42 17.29 30.73 24.09
CA GLY A 42 16.13 30.65 23.21
C GLY A 42 15.77 29.22 22.82
N ARG A 43 16.02 28.25 23.69
CA ARG A 43 15.73 26.83 23.46
C ARG A 43 14.81 26.24 24.52
N LEU A 44 13.78 25.53 24.07
CA LEU A 44 12.97 24.65 24.91
C LEU A 44 13.16 23.22 24.38
N THR A 45 13.75 22.36 25.20
CA THR A 45 14.09 20.99 24.83
C THR A 45 13.14 20.02 25.51
N LEU A 46 12.60 19.07 24.76
CA LEU A 46 11.81 17.96 25.22
C LEU A 46 12.59 16.67 24.93
N GLU A 47 12.74 15.81 25.93
CA GLU A 47 13.39 14.51 25.79
C GLU A 47 12.42 13.41 26.20
N GLY A 48 12.24 12.43 25.32
CA GLY A 48 11.51 11.21 25.62
C GLY A 48 12.43 9.99 25.56
N THR A 49 11.83 8.79 25.55
CA THR A 49 12.59 7.53 25.68
C THR A 49 13.66 7.36 24.60
N ASN A 50 13.37 7.75 23.35
CA ASN A 50 14.26 7.54 22.20
C ASN A 50 14.21 8.71 21.21
N TRP A 51 14.02 9.93 21.68
CA TRP A 51 13.92 11.11 20.81
C TRP A 51 14.19 12.39 21.60
N THR A 52 14.65 13.42 20.89
CA THR A 52 14.79 14.77 21.44
C THR A 52 14.18 15.76 20.47
N ALA A 53 13.35 16.66 20.97
CA ALA A 53 12.78 17.76 20.19
C ALA A 53 13.16 19.10 20.80
N VAL A 54 13.55 20.08 19.98
CA VAL A 54 14.01 21.38 20.43
C VAL A 54 13.30 22.49 19.67
N PHE A 55 12.50 23.29 20.37
CA PHE A 55 12.06 24.58 19.84
C PHE A 55 13.25 25.53 19.87
N CYS A 56 13.70 25.96 18.69
CA CYS A 56 14.87 26.82 18.54
C CYS A 56 14.45 28.21 18.03
N LYS A 57 14.63 29.21 18.90
CA LYS A 57 14.23 30.60 18.64
C LYS A 57 14.81 31.17 17.35
N GLU A 58 16.12 31.02 17.13
CA GLU A 58 16.82 31.61 15.97
C GLU A 58 16.49 30.91 14.66
N GLU A 59 16.16 29.61 14.71
CA GLU A 59 15.80 28.82 13.52
C GLU A 59 14.32 28.97 13.15
N GLY A 60 13.50 29.56 14.03
CA GLY A 60 12.05 29.66 13.84
C GLY A 60 11.35 28.30 13.74
N ALA A 61 11.92 27.27 14.37
CA ALA A 61 11.60 25.89 14.05
C ALA A 61 11.61 24.94 15.25
N LEU A 62 10.93 23.82 15.10
CA LEU A 62 11.05 22.63 15.94
C LEU A 62 12.04 21.66 15.27
N LEU A 63 13.16 21.39 15.94
CA LEU A 63 14.21 20.48 15.47
C LEU A 63 14.03 19.13 16.17
N VAL A 64 14.05 18.04 15.42
CA VAL A 64 13.85 16.67 15.95
C VAL A 64 15.08 15.84 15.66
N TYR A 65 15.62 15.23 16.71
CA TYR A 65 16.84 14.43 16.67
C TYR A 65 16.55 12.97 17.00
N PRO A 66 17.31 12.04 16.40
CA PRO A 66 17.31 10.65 16.86
C PRO A 66 17.83 10.58 18.31
N PRO A 67 17.67 9.44 19.00
CA PRO A 67 18.25 9.30 20.33
C PRO A 67 19.76 9.57 20.28
N LEU A 68 20.28 10.30 21.28
CA LEU A 68 21.72 10.54 21.41
C LEU A 68 22.46 9.21 21.36
N PRO A 69 23.59 9.09 20.63
CA PRO A 69 24.34 7.85 20.59
C PRO A 69 24.73 7.45 22.02
N LEU A 70 24.35 6.24 22.42
CA LEU A 70 24.77 5.59 23.65
C LEU A 70 26.30 5.44 23.61
N GLN A 71 27.01 6.38 24.24
CA GLN A 71 28.44 6.38 24.57
C GLN A 71 29.43 6.14 23.39
N GLY A 72 30.27 7.16 23.13
CA GLY A 72 31.63 6.92 22.61
C GLY A 72 31.97 7.42 21.21
N GLY A 73 31.11 8.18 20.53
CA GLY A 73 31.44 8.79 19.24
C GLY A 73 31.16 10.29 19.23
N ASP A 74 32.14 11.08 18.79
CA ASP A 74 32.10 12.55 18.60
C ASP A 74 31.12 13.02 17.49
N SER A 75 30.13 12.19 17.13
CA SER A 75 29.15 12.48 16.11
C SER A 75 28.00 13.28 16.72
N LYS A 76 27.94 14.58 16.42
CA LYS A 76 26.72 15.37 16.62
C LYS A 76 25.55 14.63 15.98
N SER A 77 24.53 14.26 16.76
CA SER A 77 23.34 13.59 16.26
C SER A 77 22.76 14.42 15.11
N LYS A 78 22.72 13.84 13.92
CA LYS A 78 22.19 14.51 12.74
C LYS A 78 20.67 14.66 12.89
N GLU A 79 20.17 15.87 12.65
CA GLU A 79 18.73 16.18 12.68
C GLU A 79 17.95 15.26 11.72
N THR A 80 16.84 14.72 12.20
CA THR A 80 15.94 13.87 11.41
C THR A 80 14.86 14.71 10.74
N MET A 81 14.28 15.67 11.45
CA MET A 81 13.30 16.60 10.91
C MET A 81 13.55 18.01 11.45
N LYS A 82 13.38 19.02 10.60
CA LYS A 82 13.16 20.41 11.02
C LYS A 82 11.79 20.87 10.54
N ILE A 83 10.92 21.20 11.49
CA ILE A 83 9.54 21.58 11.24
C ILE A 83 9.42 23.10 11.36
N VAL A 84 9.06 23.76 10.25
CA VAL A 84 8.94 25.22 10.14
C VAL A 84 7.51 25.58 9.74
N PRO A 85 6.72 26.21 10.62
CA PRO A 85 5.39 26.68 10.25
C PRO A 85 5.43 27.83 9.24
N PHE A 86 4.35 27.99 8.47
CA PHE A 86 4.23 29.09 7.52
C PHE A 86 2.79 29.62 7.38
N LEU A 87 2.68 30.86 6.91
CA LEU A 87 1.42 31.52 6.48
C LEU A 87 1.45 31.71 4.96
N SER A 88 2.07 32.80 4.52
CA SER A 88 2.56 33.07 3.17
C SER A 88 4.08 33.10 3.14
N GLU A 89 4.67 33.49 4.28
CA GLU A 89 6.09 33.40 4.57
C GLU A 89 6.33 32.35 5.65
N LYS A 90 7.50 31.73 5.61
CA LYS A 90 7.97 30.81 6.65
C LYS A 90 8.25 31.54 7.95
N ALA A 91 8.12 30.82 9.07
CA ALA A 91 8.60 31.27 10.35
C ALA A 91 10.12 31.57 10.28
N GLN A 92 10.49 32.74 10.79
CA GLN A 92 11.87 33.22 10.87
C GLN A 92 12.44 33.05 12.27
N THR A 93 11.63 33.35 13.29
CA THR A 93 12.01 33.19 14.70
C THR A 93 10.83 32.74 15.53
N ILE A 94 11.10 32.17 16.70
CA ILE A 94 10.05 31.88 17.69
C ILE A 94 9.99 33.03 18.70
N ILE A 95 8.83 33.68 18.79
CA ILE A 95 8.56 34.79 19.72
C ILE A 95 8.41 34.26 21.15
N SER A 96 7.62 33.20 21.31
CA SER A 96 7.36 32.58 22.61
C SER A 96 7.05 31.10 22.48
N CYS A 97 7.44 30.35 23.50
CA CYS A 97 7.15 28.93 23.63
C CYS A 97 6.66 28.68 25.07
N LYS A 98 5.52 28.02 25.26
CA LYS A 98 4.93 27.79 26.59
C LYS A 98 4.38 26.37 26.68
N VAL A 99 4.67 25.69 27.78
CA VAL A 99 4.00 24.43 28.12
C VAL A 99 2.54 24.73 28.46
N ILE A 100 1.61 24.07 27.77
CA ILE A 100 0.16 24.18 27.97
C ILE A 100 -0.44 22.89 28.53
N GLU A 101 0.26 21.77 28.42
CA GLU A 101 -0.14 20.48 28.98
C GLU A 101 1.12 19.69 29.37
N ASP A 102 1.14 19.14 30.59
CA ASP A 102 2.20 18.24 31.07
C ASP A 102 1.52 17.08 31.81
N LYS A 103 1.08 16.07 31.05
CA LYS A 103 0.59 14.80 31.57
C LYS A 103 1.67 13.75 31.40
N GLU A 104 1.55 12.65 32.16
CA GLU A 104 2.53 11.56 32.16
C GLU A 104 2.83 11.02 30.76
N ASP A 105 1.83 10.94 29.87
CA ASP A 105 1.96 10.39 28.51
C ASP A 105 1.93 11.43 27.39
N LEU A 106 1.70 12.71 27.71
CA LEU A 106 1.47 13.76 26.71
C LEU A 106 1.94 15.12 27.21
N THR A 107 2.80 15.77 26.42
CA THR A 107 3.26 17.13 26.66
C THR A 107 2.81 18.05 25.52
N GLY A 108 2.09 19.13 25.84
CA GLY A 108 1.60 20.12 24.91
C GLY A 108 2.39 21.42 25.01
N ILE A 109 2.84 21.95 23.89
CA ILE A 109 3.57 23.22 23.76
C ILE A 109 2.80 24.17 22.83
N MET A 110 2.49 25.37 23.31
CA MET A 110 2.02 26.46 22.46
C MET A 110 3.21 27.31 22.02
N ALA A 111 3.39 27.48 20.71
CA ALA A 111 4.46 28.29 20.16
C ALA A 111 3.89 29.39 19.26
N SER A 112 4.53 30.55 19.33
CA SER A 112 4.26 31.69 18.46
C SER A 112 5.51 32.09 17.71
N PHE A 113 5.37 32.34 16.41
CA PHE A 113 6.45 32.55 15.46
C PHE A 113 6.29 33.90 14.76
N SER A 114 7.41 34.53 14.42
CA SER A 114 7.43 35.68 13.52
C SER A 114 7.56 35.20 12.07
N ALA A 115 6.73 35.71 11.18
CA ALA A 115 6.82 35.46 9.74
C ALA A 115 6.60 36.79 9.00
N GLY A 116 7.70 37.46 8.66
CA GLY A 116 7.67 38.83 8.15
C GLY A 116 7.08 39.79 9.17
N GLN A 117 6.03 40.50 8.77
CA GLN A 117 5.27 41.39 9.66
C GLN A 117 4.15 40.67 10.43
N ASN A 118 3.93 39.39 10.13
CA ASN A 118 2.85 38.61 10.70
C ASN A 118 3.33 37.72 11.85
N ARG A 119 2.37 37.30 12.67
CA ARG A 119 2.54 36.34 13.75
C ARG A 119 1.75 35.07 13.43
N ILE A 120 2.41 33.93 13.59
CA ILE A 120 1.85 32.59 13.40
C ILE A 120 1.79 31.90 14.77
N GLU A 121 0.74 31.14 15.04
CA GLU A 121 0.58 30.37 16.27
C GLU A 121 0.09 28.96 16.01
N GLY A 122 0.59 28.02 16.81
CA GLY A 122 0.12 26.63 16.79
C GLY A 122 0.53 25.90 18.05
N SER A 123 -0.15 24.78 18.29
CA SER A 123 0.13 23.89 19.41
C SER A 123 0.74 22.58 18.93
N PHE A 124 1.70 22.08 19.69
CA PHE A 124 2.49 20.89 19.39
C PHE A 124 2.35 19.93 20.55
N PHE A 125 1.82 18.74 20.31
CA PHE A 125 1.65 17.72 21.33
C PHE A 125 2.61 16.56 21.05
N PHE A 126 3.31 16.14 22.10
CA PHE A 126 4.33 15.10 22.06
C PHE A 126 3.90 13.96 22.95
N ASP A 127 3.99 12.74 22.44
CA ASP A 127 3.82 11.55 23.28
C ASP A 127 5.15 10.86 23.58
N GLN A 128 5.08 9.84 24.42
CA GLN A 128 6.24 9.08 24.89
C GLN A 128 7.06 8.41 23.79
N GLU A 129 6.43 8.11 22.66
CA GLU A 129 7.06 7.46 21.51
C GLU A 129 7.64 8.47 20.52
N GLY A 130 7.49 9.77 20.77
CA GLY A 130 7.99 10.83 19.90
C GLY A 130 7.08 11.11 18.72
N ALA A 131 5.81 10.72 18.80
CA ALA A 131 4.81 11.25 17.88
C ALA A 131 4.57 12.73 18.18
N ILE A 132 4.47 13.52 17.12
CA ILE A 132 4.24 14.96 17.19
C ILE A 132 2.91 15.25 16.50
N GLN A 133 1.94 15.79 17.22
CA GLN A 133 0.74 16.35 16.63
C GLN A 133 0.89 17.87 16.54
N VAL A 134 0.77 18.41 15.33
CA VAL A 134 0.75 19.85 15.08
C VAL A 134 -0.68 20.28 14.83
N ASN A 135 -1.18 21.18 15.67
CA ASN A 135 -2.51 21.76 15.58
C ASN A 135 -2.37 23.23 15.16
N PRO A 136 -2.81 23.61 13.94
CA PRO A 136 -2.77 25.00 13.53
C PRO A 136 -3.71 25.83 14.40
N SER A 137 -3.29 27.06 14.69
CA SER A 137 -4.11 28.06 15.36
C SER A 137 -4.08 29.35 14.51
N GLN A 138 -3.89 30.51 15.12
CA GLN A 138 -3.90 31.79 14.43
C GLN A 138 -2.83 31.85 13.33
N ASN A 139 -3.27 32.10 12.09
CA ASN A 139 -2.42 32.36 10.93
C ASN A 139 -1.43 31.23 10.55
N MET A 140 -1.64 30.00 11.01
CA MET A 140 -0.82 28.85 10.58
C MET A 140 -1.48 28.13 9.41
N ASN A 141 -1.04 28.44 8.19
CA ASN A 141 -1.57 27.81 6.97
C ASN A 141 -0.97 26.43 6.74
N GLY A 142 0.29 26.22 7.13
CA GLY A 142 0.97 24.98 6.86
C GLY A 142 2.27 24.79 7.63
N ILE A 143 2.93 23.66 7.36
CA ILE A 143 4.28 23.35 7.83
C ILE A 143 5.19 22.89 6.69
N LEU A 144 6.46 23.24 6.81
CA LEU A 144 7.57 22.70 6.03
C LEU A 144 8.35 21.73 6.90
N ILE A 145 8.60 20.53 6.39
CA ILE A 145 9.33 19.48 7.10
C ILE A 145 10.60 19.20 6.30
N PHE A 146 11.70 19.76 6.77
CA PHE A 146 13.01 19.59 6.17
C PHE A 146 13.63 18.27 6.61
N GLY A 147 14.23 17.58 5.66
CA GLY A 147 15.03 16.39 5.85
C GLY A 147 15.84 16.17 4.57
N GLU A 148 17.05 15.62 4.66
CA GLU A 148 17.80 15.23 3.48
C GLU A 148 17.14 13.98 2.84
N ILE A 149 16.03 14.15 2.14
CA ILE A 149 15.18 13.05 1.66
C ILE A 149 15.72 12.55 0.32
N SER A 150 16.12 11.28 0.29
CA SER A 150 16.53 10.57 -0.93
C SER A 150 15.31 10.16 -1.76
N PHE A 151 14.25 9.67 -1.11
CA PHE A 151 13.02 9.24 -1.78
C PHE A 151 11.78 9.61 -0.94
N GLY A 152 10.74 10.09 -1.60
CA GLY A 152 9.42 10.29 -1.01
C GLY A 152 8.47 9.18 -1.41
N ILE A 153 7.71 8.61 -0.47
CA ILE A 153 6.77 7.52 -0.73
C ILE A 153 5.36 7.93 -0.29
N VAL A 154 4.39 7.71 -1.18
CA VAL A 154 2.95 7.78 -0.87
C VAL A 154 2.38 6.36 -0.88
N PRO A 155 2.18 5.74 0.30
CA PRO A 155 1.68 4.38 0.37
C PRO A 155 0.22 4.31 -0.07
N SER A 156 -0.10 3.30 -0.88
CA SER A 156 -1.39 3.26 -1.57
C SER A 156 -2.19 1.96 -1.42
N PRO A 157 -2.12 1.19 -0.33
CA PRO A 157 -2.73 -0.13 -0.29
C PRO A 157 -4.25 -0.05 -0.56
N PRO A 158 -4.81 -1.00 -1.34
CA PRO A 158 -4.13 -2.15 -1.90
C PRO A 158 -3.50 -1.86 -3.28
N LEU A 159 -3.49 -0.63 -3.77
CA LEU A 159 -2.78 -0.25 -4.99
C LEU A 159 -1.27 -0.10 -4.75
N GLU A 160 -0.57 0.28 -5.80
CA GLU A 160 0.88 0.45 -5.79
C GLU A 160 1.32 1.74 -5.12
N ASP A 161 2.35 1.64 -4.28
CA ASP A 161 2.98 2.80 -3.67
C ASP A 161 3.57 3.71 -4.76
N LEU A 162 3.42 5.03 -4.60
CA LEU A 162 4.09 6.00 -5.48
C LEU A 162 5.45 6.37 -4.87
N ILE A 163 6.51 6.23 -5.65
CA ILE A 163 7.89 6.50 -5.22
C ILE A 163 8.45 7.67 -6.03
N TYR A 164 8.69 8.78 -5.35
CA TYR A 164 9.23 10.01 -5.92
C TYR A 164 10.74 10.10 -5.68
N ASP A 165 11.47 10.17 -6.77
CA ASP A 165 12.90 10.41 -6.83
C ASP A 165 13.13 11.78 -7.51
N ALA A 166 13.82 12.70 -6.83
CA ALA A 166 14.09 14.03 -7.37
C ALA A 166 14.88 14.00 -8.68
N GLN A 167 15.65 12.94 -8.95
CA GLN A 167 16.39 12.77 -10.20
C GLN A 167 15.48 12.59 -11.42
N LYS A 168 14.26 12.07 -11.22
CA LYS A 168 13.25 11.97 -12.29
C LYS A 168 12.65 13.33 -12.67
N TYR A 169 12.91 14.36 -11.87
CA TYR A 169 12.37 15.71 -12.04
C TYR A 169 13.48 16.77 -12.05
N PRO A 170 14.42 16.70 -13.02
CA PRO A 170 15.62 17.54 -13.03
C PRO A 170 15.29 19.04 -13.10
N SER A 171 14.28 19.41 -13.89
CA SER A 171 13.85 20.80 -14.10
C SER A 171 12.84 21.32 -13.08
N ALA A 172 12.31 20.46 -12.21
CA ALA A 172 11.28 20.86 -11.25
C ALA A 172 11.88 21.55 -10.02
N SER A 173 11.16 22.54 -9.50
CA SER A 173 11.40 23.15 -8.19
C SER A 173 10.59 22.48 -7.08
N HIS A 174 9.45 21.91 -7.45
CA HIS A 174 8.54 21.22 -6.55
C HIS A 174 7.87 20.04 -7.26
N ILE A 175 7.36 19.10 -6.47
CA ILE A 175 6.59 17.94 -6.94
C ILE A 175 5.28 17.92 -6.16
N TYR A 176 4.13 18.09 -6.80
CA TYR A 176 2.84 17.90 -6.13
C TYR A 176 2.54 16.42 -5.94
N LEU A 177 1.92 16.08 -4.82
CA LEU A 177 1.53 14.72 -4.49
C LEU A 177 0.00 14.62 -4.47
N PRO A 178 -0.59 13.47 -4.87
CA PRO A 178 -1.95 13.17 -4.44
C PRO A 178 -1.96 13.12 -2.90
N SER A 179 -2.86 13.89 -2.27
CA SER A 179 -2.97 14.02 -0.82
C SER A 179 -3.62 12.79 -0.19
N GLU A 180 -2.99 11.63 -0.38
CA GLU A 180 -3.34 10.43 0.34
C GLU A 180 -2.77 10.56 1.75
N THR A 181 -3.57 10.28 2.78
CA THR A 181 -3.40 10.59 4.21
C THR A 181 -2.07 10.19 4.90
N LEU A 182 -1.06 9.71 4.17
CA LEU A 182 0.23 9.25 4.66
C LEU A 182 1.36 9.53 3.66
N PHE A 183 2.46 10.09 4.13
CA PHE A 183 3.72 10.26 3.38
C PHE A 183 4.92 9.77 4.18
N LEU A 184 5.90 9.16 3.53
CA LEU A 184 7.17 8.73 4.11
C LEU A 184 8.35 9.40 3.40
N GLY A 185 9.27 9.97 4.16
CA GLY A 185 10.57 10.46 3.66
C GLY A 185 11.70 9.49 4.04
N LEU A 186 12.32 8.86 3.04
CA LEU A 186 13.52 8.03 3.22
C LEU A 186 14.75 8.94 3.24
N LEU A 187 15.40 9.09 4.39
CA LEU A 187 16.49 10.05 4.56
C LEU A 187 17.84 9.49 4.15
N LYS A 188 18.65 10.34 3.51
CA LYS A 188 20.03 10.06 3.13
C LYS A 188 20.83 9.48 4.31
N GLY A 189 21.46 8.34 4.06
CA GLY A 189 22.25 7.59 5.03
C GLY A 189 21.65 6.23 5.40
N GLU A 190 20.46 5.89 4.91
CA GLU A 190 19.79 4.58 5.17
C GLU A 190 19.52 4.31 6.66
N ASP A 191 19.63 5.33 7.52
CA ASP A 191 19.58 5.19 8.97
C ASP A 191 18.32 5.78 9.61
N ARG A 192 17.54 6.53 8.82
CA ARG A 192 16.41 7.31 9.30
C ARG A 192 15.29 7.36 8.28
N ILE A 193 14.06 7.32 8.78
CA ILE A 193 12.86 7.69 8.05
C ILE A 193 12.04 8.63 8.91
N PHE A 194 11.29 9.52 8.26
CA PHE A 194 10.16 10.16 8.91
C PHE A 194 8.89 9.90 8.11
N PHE A 195 7.75 10.04 8.77
CA PHE A 195 6.47 9.94 8.11
C PHE A 195 5.45 10.88 8.74
N CYS A 196 4.51 11.28 7.90
CA CYS A 196 3.47 12.25 8.22
C CYS A 196 2.13 11.63 7.90
N ALA A 197 1.16 11.76 8.79
CA ALA A 197 -0.21 11.35 8.58
C ALA A 197 -1.16 12.51 8.85
N TRP A 198 -2.21 12.64 8.05
CA TRP A 198 -3.18 13.72 8.16
C TRP A 198 -4.58 13.24 7.79
N PRO A 199 -5.65 13.85 8.33
CA PRO A 199 -7.02 13.44 7.99
C PRO A 199 -7.32 13.64 6.49
N ASP A 200 -8.22 12.82 5.97
CA ASP A 200 -8.76 12.96 4.61
C ASP A 200 -9.66 14.21 4.53
N ASP A 201 -9.05 15.36 4.23
CA ASP A 201 -9.69 16.67 4.08
C ASP A 201 -8.92 17.48 3.02
N ASN A 202 -9.16 18.79 2.91
CA ASN A 202 -8.59 19.68 1.90
C ASN A 202 -7.10 20.02 2.11
N GLN A 203 -6.35 19.18 2.82
CA GLN A 203 -4.91 19.33 3.00
C GLN A 203 -4.20 19.04 1.68
N ARG A 204 -3.16 19.82 1.38
CA ARG A 204 -2.38 19.69 0.14
C ARG A 204 -0.92 19.45 0.47
N VAL A 205 -0.28 18.56 -0.28
CA VAL A 205 1.10 18.17 -0.05
C VAL A 205 1.92 18.35 -1.32
N LYS A 206 3.12 18.92 -1.16
CA LYS A 206 4.12 18.97 -2.22
C LYS A 206 5.52 18.78 -1.64
N LEU A 207 6.42 18.28 -2.47
CA LEU A 207 7.84 18.16 -2.17
C LEU A 207 8.56 19.39 -2.74
N ILE A 208 9.52 19.92 -2.00
CA ILE A 208 10.41 21.00 -2.42
C ILE A 208 11.76 20.40 -2.75
N LEU A 209 12.32 20.75 -3.92
CA LEU A 209 13.61 20.26 -4.38
C LEU A 209 14.72 21.31 -4.16
N GLU A 210 15.97 20.89 -3.99
CA GLU A 210 17.11 21.74 -3.57
C GLU A 210 17.38 23.00 -4.45
N ASP A 211 16.94 22.98 -5.71
CA ASP A 211 17.11 24.11 -6.65
C ASP A 211 15.88 25.02 -6.75
N GLY A 212 14.78 24.65 -6.07
CA GLY A 212 13.46 25.18 -6.35
C GLY A 212 13.23 26.62 -5.94
N GLU A 213 13.98 27.10 -4.95
CA GLU A 213 13.92 28.48 -4.50
C GLU A 213 15.29 28.93 -3.98
N LYS A 214 15.98 29.81 -4.73
CA LYS A 214 17.31 30.36 -4.37
C LYS A 214 17.36 31.13 -3.03
N GLY A 215 16.27 31.16 -2.23
CA GLY A 215 16.16 31.87 -0.95
C GLY A 215 15.71 31.03 0.26
N LEU A 216 15.43 29.73 0.15
CA LEU A 216 14.82 28.97 1.26
C LEU A 216 15.78 28.58 2.40
N SER A 217 17.09 28.55 2.15
CA SER A 217 18.04 28.18 3.19
C SER A 217 19.39 28.91 3.09
N THR A 218 19.52 30.02 3.83
CA THR A 218 20.83 30.61 4.13
C THR A 218 21.54 29.87 5.28
N THR A 219 20.81 29.14 6.12
CA THR A 219 21.36 28.46 7.30
C THR A 219 21.86 27.03 7.03
N VAL A 220 21.23 26.26 6.13
CA VAL A 220 21.69 24.89 5.78
C VAL A 220 22.89 24.93 4.81
N ARG A 221 23.12 26.05 4.11
CA ARG A 221 24.25 26.20 3.17
C ARG A 221 25.63 26.19 3.82
N ARG A 222 25.76 26.40 5.14
CA ARG A 222 27.08 26.49 5.80
C ARG A 222 27.86 25.17 5.87
N SER A 223 27.25 24.02 5.57
CA SER A 223 27.94 22.71 5.57
C SER A 223 28.16 22.09 4.17
N ARG A 224 27.72 22.70 3.07
CA ARG A 224 27.81 22.11 1.73
C ARG A 224 28.73 22.90 0.82
N ARG A 225 30.03 22.67 0.95
CA ARG A 225 31.06 23.14 0.00
C ARG A 225 31.85 22.03 -0.69
N SER A 226 31.45 20.77 -0.55
CA SER A 226 32.10 19.65 -1.23
C SER A 226 31.12 18.54 -1.57
N SER A 227 30.43 18.66 -2.69
CA SER A 227 30.00 17.47 -3.42
C SER A 227 30.15 17.76 -4.91
N GLN A 228 31.19 17.17 -5.50
CA GLN A 228 31.24 16.82 -6.91
C GLN A 228 29.88 16.25 -7.31
N ALA A 229 29.28 16.73 -8.41
CA ALA A 229 28.10 16.16 -9.08
C ALA A 229 27.15 15.37 -8.14
N GLY A 230 26.54 16.07 -7.16
CA GLY A 230 25.73 15.43 -6.12
C GLY A 230 24.35 14.99 -6.63
N GLU A 231 23.87 13.86 -6.10
CA GLU A 231 22.49 13.38 -6.26
C GLU A 231 21.51 14.47 -5.77
N LYS A 232 20.61 14.93 -6.65
CA LYS A 232 19.56 15.92 -6.32
C LYS A 232 18.64 15.29 -5.26
N LEU A 233 18.44 15.97 -4.14
CA LEU A 233 17.57 15.51 -3.06
C LEU A 233 16.23 16.27 -3.03
N ILE A 234 15.25 15.67 -2.36
CA ILE A 234 14.08 16.39 -1.87
C ILE A 234 14.51 17.10 -0.58
N GLU A 235 14.35 18.42 -0.53
CA GLU A 235 14.78 19.26 0.61
C GLU A 235 13.73 19.27 1.73
N ALA A 236 12.45 19.34 1.35
CA ALA A 236 11.36 19.43 2.32
C ALA A 236 10.04 18.88 1.78
N VAL A 237 9.15 18.56 2.70
CA VAL A 237 7.73 18.32 2.46
C VAL A 237 6.96 19.53 2.95
N GLU A 238 6.16 20.14 2.09
CA GLU A 238 5.20 21.18 2.46
C GLU A 238 3.82 20.55 2.62
N ILE A 239 3.19 20.77 3.78
CA ILE A 239 1.82 20.36 4.05
C ILE A 239 1.00 21.62 4.37
N GLN A 240 0.04 21.92 3.51
CA GLN A 240 -1.01 22.90 3.80
C GLN A 240 -2.05 22.23 4.70
N LEU A 241 -2.28 22.83 5.86
CA LEU A 241 -3.04 22.20 6.94
C LEU A 241 -4.55 22.38 6.81
N ALA A 242 -5.04 23.36 6.06
CA ALA A 242 -6.47 23.64 5.92
C ALA A 242 -7.22 23.71 7.28
N GLY A 243 -6.55 24.23 8.32
CA GLY A 243 -7.09 24.29 9.69
C GLY A 243 -7.19 22.95 10.42
N LYS A 244 -6.62 21.87 9.87
CA LYS A 244 -6.59 20.52 10.46
C LYS A 244 -5.21 20.18 11.02
N SER A 245 -5.22 19.21 11.92
CA SER A 245 -4.01 18.65 12.51
C SER A 245 -3.20 17.85 11.50
N VAL A 246 -1.90 17.74 11.76
CA VAL A 246 -1.02 16.74 11.13
C VAL A 246 -0.23 16.02 12.21
N TYR A 247 0.07 14.75 11.97
CA TYR A 247 0.80 13.88 12.87
C TYR A 247 2.12 13.49 12.21
N LEU A 248 3.23 13.63 12.92
CA LEU A 248 4.56 13.32 12.44
C LEU A 248 5.24 12.36 13.40
N LYS A 249 6.12 11.51 12.87
CA LYS A 249 7.02 10.70 13.68
C LYS A 249 8.26 10.39 12.86
N SER A 250 9.37 10.17 13.55
CA SER A 250 10.58 9.64 12.94
C SER A 250 11.05 8.42 13.69
N ILE A 251 11.65 7.49 12.96
CA ILE A 251 12.32 6.33 13.53
C ILE A 251 13.72 6.21 12.93
N SER A 252 14.62 5.60 13.69
CA SER A 252 16.04 5.52 13.33
C SER A 252 16.58 4.15 13.68
N ALA A 253 17.23 3.52 12.72
CA ALA A 253 17.99 2.28 12.89
C ALA A 253 18.95 2.16 11.69
N PRO A 254 20.17 1.63 11.86
CA PRO A 254 21.04 1.34 10.73
C PRO A 254 20.33 0.45 9.70
N GLY A 255 20.29 0.86 8.43
CA GLY A 255 19.62 0.12 7.37
C GLY A 255 18.10 0.07 7.52
N ILE A 256 17.46 1.07 8.14
CA ILE A 256 15.99 1.12 8.30
C ILE A 256 15.24 1.22 6.97
N TRP A 257 15.94 1.60 5.91
CA TRP A 257 15.55 1.41 4.52
C TRP A 257 16.81 1.07 3.72
N HIS A 258 16.66 0.54 2.51
CA HIS A 258 17.81 0.14 1.69
C HIS A 258 17.55 0.36 0.19
N LYS A 259 18.57 0.81 -0.54
CA LYS A 259 18.56 0.89 -2.00
C LYS A 259 19.48 -0.19 -2.59
N GLN A 260 18.90 -1.08 -3.39
CA GLN A 260 19.61 -2.16 -4.06
C GLN A 260 19.57 -1.97 -5.58
N GLU A 261 20.73 -1.85 -6.22
CA GLU A 261 20.83 -1.91 -7.68
C GLU A 261 20.52 -3.34 -8.17
N LEU A 262 19.64 -3.47 -9.16
CA LEU A 262 19.23 -4.76 -9.71
C LEU A 262 20.10 -5.12 -10.91
N LEU A 263 21.09 -5.98 -10.69
CA LEU A 263 22.02 -6.38 -11.73
C LEU A 263 21.40 -7.44 -12.65
N PRO A 264 21.70 -7.44 -13.97
CA PRO A 264 21.24 -8.48 -14.89
C PRO A 264 21.63 -9.91 -14.45
N THR A 265 22.71 -10.03 -13.68
CA THR A 265 23.20 -11.30 -13.13
C THR A 265 22.29 -11.94 -12.08
N TYR A 266 21.26 -11.22 -11.59
CA TYR A 266 20.27 -11.71 -10.63
C TYR A 266 19.21 -12.60 -11.29
N LEU A 267 19.06 -12.52 -12.62
CA LEU A 267 18.04 -13.25 -13.36
C LEU A 267 18.18 -14.78 -13.13
N GLY A 268 17.11 -15.39 -12.62
CA GLY A 268 17.00 -16.83 -12.37
C GLY A 268 17.84 -17.33 -11.19
N LYS A 269 18.29 -16.47 -10.29
CA LYS A 269 19.11 -16.84 -9.13
C LYS A 269 18.49 -16.37 -7.82
N ASP A 270 18.82 -17.11 -6.76
CA ASP A 270 18.64 -16.67 -5.38
C ASP A 270 19.80 -15.75 -5.01
N VAL A 271 19.51 -14.46 -4.86
CA VAL A 271 20.49 -13.46 -4.47
C VAL A 271 20.23 -13.02 -3.05
N ALA A 272 21.10 -13.43 -2.13
CA ALA A 272 21.10 -12.91 -0.77
C ALA A 272 21.62 -11.47 -0.79
N LEU A 273 20.89 -10.56 -0.15
CA LEU A 273 21.33 -9.18 0.01
C LEU A 273 22.30 -9.07 1.20
N ASP A 274 23.24 -8.13 1.13
CA ASP A 274 24.07 -7.73 2.27
C ASP A 274 23.34 -6.73 3.19
N TRP A 275 22.03 -6.91 3.30
CA TRP A 275 21.14 -6.11 4.13
C TRP A 275 20.27 -7.04 4.97
N LYS A 276 19.97 -6.59 6.20
CA LYS A 276 19.12 -7.31 7.15
C LYS A 276 18.05 -6.36 7.67
N LYS A 277 16.85 -6.90 7.88
CA LYS A 277 15.76 -6.12 8.49
C LYS A 277 16.14 -5.70 9.93
N PRO A 278 16.00 -4.41 10.30
CA PRO A 278 16.32 -3.98 11.66
C PRO A 278 15.29 -4.41 12.71
N PHE A 279 14.04 -4.67 12.31
CA PHE A 279 12.96 -5.10 13.20
C PHE A 279 11.88 -5.89 12.42
N PRO A 280 11.06 -6.70 13.11
CA PRO A 280 10.03 -7.52 12.49
C PRO A 280 8.81 -6.66 12.11
N ALA A 281 8.85 -6.05 10.93
CA ALA A 281 7.73 -5.37 10.29
C ALA A 281 7.39 -6.05 8.96
N LYS A 282 6.27 -5.65 8.34
CA LYS A 282 5.99 -5.93 6.93
C LYS A 282 6.82 -4.98 6.06
N TRP A 283 7.91 -5.52 5.56
CA TRP A 283 8.81 -4.84 4.62
C TRP A 283 8.26 -4.99 3.20
N LYS A 284 8.41 -3.94 2.39
CA LYS A 284 7.99 -3.94 0.98
C LYS A 284 9.14 -3.49 0.08
N THR A 285 9.01 -3.79 -1.19
CA THR A 285 9.81 -3.20 -2.26
C THR A 285 8.97 -3.02 -3.52
N GLN A 286 9.42 -2.18 -4.45
CA GLN A 286 8.79 -2.01 -5.76
C GLN A 286 9.69 -2.61 -6.84
N LEU A 287 9.12 -3.46 -7.70
CA LEU A 287 9.78 -4.14 -8.80
C LEU A 287 8.89 -4.12 -10.04
N LEU A 288 9.51 -4.07 -11.21
CA LEU A 288 8.80 -4.17 -12.49
C LEU A 288 8.22 -5.58 -12.68
N GLU A 289 6.89 -5.71 -12.66
CA GLU A 289 6.16 -6.94 -13.01
C GLU A 289 5.45 -6.73 -14.36
N GLY A 290 5.97 -7.36 -15.42
CA GLY A 290 5.55 -7.02 -16.78
C GLY A 290 5.92 -5.57 -17.14
N GLU A 291 4.93 -4.69 -17.17
CA GLU A 291 5.10 -3.26 -17.50
C GLU A 291 4.69 -2.34 -16.32
N ILE A 292 4.34 -2.92 -15.17
CA ILE A 292 3.81 -2.19 -14.02
C ILE A 292 4.80 -2.28 -12.86
N GLU A 293 5.12 -1.13 -12.27
CA GLU A 293 5.92 -1.05 -11.05
C GLU A 293 5.09 -1.57 -9.86
N THR A 294 5.31 -2.83 -9.50
CA THR A 294 4.50 -3.55 -8.52
C THR A 294 5.18 -3.60 -7.15
N THR A 295 4.39 -3.37 -6.11
CA THR A 295 4.80 -3.33 -4.72
C THR A 295 4.67 -4.73 -4.12
N PHE A 296 5.79 -5.35 -3.83
CA PHE A 296 5.87 -6.69 -3.24
C PHE A 296 6.21 -6.59 -1.75
N PRO A 297 5.34 -7.09 -0.85
CA PRO A 297 5.74 -7.37 0.52
C PRO A 297 6.72 -8.55 0.56
N PHE A 298 7.71 -8.49 1.43
CA PHE A 298 8.58 -9.62 1.70
C PHE A 298 7.82 -10.72 2.44
N VAL A 299 7.86 -11.93 1.92
CA VAL A 299 7.26 -13.12 2.54
C VAL A 299 8.32 -13.98 3.22
N THR A 300 7.93 -14.88 4.12
CA THR A 300 8.86 -15.80 4.80
C THR A 300 8.98 -17.17 4.11
N GLN A 301 8.08 -17.47 3.18
CA GLN A 301 8.04 -18.75 2.47
C GLN A 301 8.34 -18.54 0.99
N LYS A 302 9.18 -19.41 0.43
CA LYS A 302 9.53 -19.44 -0.98
C LYS A 302 8.42 -20.15 -1.76
N ASP A 303 7.32 -19.44 -1.96
CA ASP A 303 6.18 -19.99 -2.68
C ASP A 303 6.18 -19.58 -4.14
N ARG A 304 5.59 -20.45 -4.97
CA ARG A 304 5.18 -20.07 -6.31
C ARG A 304 3.84 -19.37 -6.19
N ILE A 305 3.74 -18.20 -6.79
CA ILE A 305 2.49 -17.50 -6.93
C ILE A 305 1.98 -17.68 -8.35
N TRP A 306 0.66 -17.73 -8.46
CA TRP A 306 -0.01 -17.72 -9.74
C TRP A 306 -0.63 -16.35 -9.96
N ARG A 307 -0.41 -15.78 -11.14
CA ARG A 307 -1.02 -14.53 -11.59
C ARG A 307 -1.71 -14.77 -12.93
N PRO A 308 -2.95 -14.32 -13.14
CA PRO A 308 -3.70 -14.64 -14.35
C PRO A 308 -2.95 -14.38 -15.67
N ASN A 309 -2.28 -13.24 -15.82
CA ASN A 309 -1.54 -12.90 -17.04
C ASN A 309 -0.13 -13.50 -17.12
N PHE A 310 0.44 -13.93 -16.00
CA PHE A 310 1.84 -14.35 -15.94
C PHE A 310 1.99 -15.86 -15.70
N GLY A 311 0.91 -16.55 -15.32
CA GLY A 311 0.91 -17.92 -14.85
C GLY A 311 1.63 -18.06 -13.50
N PHE A 312 2.14 -19.27 -13.24
CA PHE A 312 2.94 -19.54 -12.06
C PHE A 312 4.37 -19.03 -12.21
N TYR A 313 4.85 -18.24 -11.26
CA TYR A 313 6.26 -17.88 -11.12
C TYR A 313 6.67 -17.82 -9.64
N GLU A 314 7.97 -17.80 -9.38
CA GLU A 314 8.49 -17.75 -8.02
C GLU A 314 8.32 -16.35 -7.43
N TYR A 315 7.85 -16.26 -6.19
CA TYR A 315 7.68 -14.97 -5.54
C TYR A 315 9.03 -14.22 -5.44
N PRO A 316 9.11 -12.93 -5.84
CA PRO A 316 10.39 -12.33 -6.17
C PRO A 316 11.22 -11.93 -4.94
N VAL A 317 10.59 -11.77 -3.77
CA VAL A 317 11.25 -11.24 -2.57
C VAL A 317 10.85 -11.98 -1.31
N CYS A 318 11.82 -12.46 -0.55
CA CYS A 318 11.53 -13.18 0.70
C CYS A 318 12.59 -12.94 1.77
N PHE A 319 12.25 -13.30 3.00
CA PHE A 319 13.19 -13.40 4.11
C PHE A 319 13.44 -14.87 4.45
N GLU A 320 14.71 -15.25 4.60
CA GLU A 320 15.10 -16.45 5.33
C GLU A 320 15.76 -16.04 6.65
N GLY A 321 15.00 -16.11 7.74
CA GLY A 321 15.37 -15.51 9.01
C GLY A 321 15.48 -13.98 8.89
N GLU A 322 16.69 -13.46 9.08
CA GLU A 322 17.00 -12.02 9.00
C GLU A 322 17.55 -11.59 7.63
N LYS A 323 17.88 -12.54 6.75
CA LYS A 323 18.45 -12.25 5.43
C LYS A 323 17.35 -12.03 4.40
N ALA A 324 17.46 -10.94 3.65
CA ALA A 324 16.63 -10.68 2.49
C ALA A 324 17.17 -11.41 1.25
N PHE A 325 16.27 -11.94 0.42
CA PHE A 325 16.60 -12.60 -0.84
C PHE A 325 15.77 -12.04 -1.98
N PHE A 326 16.42 -11.84 -3.12
CA PHE A 326 15.77 -11.60 -4.41
C PHE A 326 15.84 -12.85 -5.28
N ARG A 327 14.73 -13.13 -5.97
CA ARG A 327 14.54 -14.25 -6.89
C ARG A 327 13.84 -13.74 -8.15
N LEU A 328 14.62 -13.03 -8.95
CA LEU A 328 14.10 -12.27 -10.09
C LEU A 328 14.04 -13.18 -11.31
N GLY A 329 12.90 -13.20 -11.99
CA GLY A 329 12.62 -14.10 -13.12
C GLY A 329 12.32 -13.33 -14.39
N LYS A 330 11.88 -14.02 -15.45
CA LYS A 330 11.46 -13.35 -16.68
C LYS A 330 10.20 -12.50 -16.50
N LYS A 331 9.36 -12.83 -15.51
CA LYS A 331 8.11 -12.12 -15.19
C LYS A 331 8.34 -10.88 -14.32
N VAL A 332 9.37 -10.92 -13.49
CA VAL A 332 9.84 -9.82 -12.64
C VAL A 332 11.35 -9.70 -12.87
N PRO A 333 11.80 -9.07 -13.98
CA PRO A 333 13.21 -9.01 -14.34
C PRO A 333 14.00 -8.07 -13.42
N PRO A 334 15.32 -8.26 -13.25
CA PRO A 334 16.17 -7.28 -12.60
C PRO A 334 16.27 -6.02 -13.46
N SER A 335 15.52 -4.98 -13.11
CA SER A 335 15.49 -3.71 -13.83
C SER A 335 15.60 -2.54 -12.86
N GLY A 336 16.58 -1.65 -13.10
CA GLY A 336 16.75 -0.44 -12.32
C GLY A 336 17.18 -0.71 -10.87
N GLN A 337 16.41 -0.20 -9.92
CA GLN A 337 16.72 -0.22 -8.49
C GLN A 337 15.51 -0.67 -7.69
N ALA A 338 15.75 -1.45 -6.64
CA ALA A 338 14.76 -1.82 -5.64
C ALA A 338 14.96 -0.99 -4.37
N LEU A 339 13.90 -0.38 -3.87
CA LEU A 339 13.88 0.26 -2.56
C LEU A 339 13.20 -0.67 -1.56
N ILE A 340 13.83 -0.92 -0.41
CA ILE A 340 13.29 -1.76 0.66
C ILE A 340 12.95 -0.86 1.85
N TYR A 341 11.70 -0.91 2.31
CA TYR A 341 11.21 -0.06 3.41
C TYR A 341 10.13 -0.75 4.24
N ALA A 342 10.02 -0.37 5.52
CA ALA A 342 9.00 -0.89 6.44
C ALA A 342 7.71 -0.08 6.33
N LEU A 343 6.55 -0.76 6.26
CA LEU A 343 5.26 -0.08 6.10
C LEU A 343 4.20 -0.45 7.14
N GLU A 344 4.05 -1.74 7.49
CA GLU A 344 2.98 -2.26 8.36
C GLU A 344 3.52 -3.28 9.38
N GLU A 345 2.64 -3.83 10.23
CA GLU A 345 2.86 -4.94 11.17
C GLU A 345 3.91 -4.66 12.25
N TYR A 346 4.11 -3.39 12.60
CA TYR A 346 4.96 -3.00 13.71
C TYR A 346 4.41 -1.73 14.37
N ARG A 347 4.42 -1.65 15.70
CA ARG A 347 3.80 -0.54 16.46
C ARG A 347 4.22 0.86 15.98
N ASN A 348 5.46 0.99 15.51
CA ASN A 348 6.02 2.25 15.01
C ASN A 348 6.11 2.31 13.48
N ALA A 349 5.49 1.38 12.75
CA ALA A 349 5.45 1.41 11.30
C ALA A 349 4.52 2.53 10.81
N PRO A 350 4.78 3.11 9.62
CA PRO A 350 4.05 4.27 9.11
C PRO A 350 2.52 4.09 9.04
N VAL A 351 2.03 2.95 8.55
CA VAL A 351 0.59 2.71 8.41
C VAL A 351 -0.08 2.44 9.76
N ASP A 352 0.57 1.68 10.64
CA ASP A 352 0.04 1.42 11.99
C ASP A 352 -0.02 2.71 12.81
N PHE A 353 0.98 3.59 12.65
CA PHE A 353 0.96 4.94 13.18
C PHE A 353 -0.23 5.76 12.65
N ALA A 354 -0.43 5.79 11.33
CA ALA A 354 -1.53 6.53 10.74
C ALA A 354 -2.89 6.03 11.27
N ARG A 355 -3.12 4.71 11.28
CA ARG A 355 -4.33 4.08 11.82
C ARG A 355 -4.55 4.43 13.29
N ALA A 356 -3.49 4.46 14.10
CA ALA A 356 -3.58 4.83 15.51
C ALA A 356 -3.98 6.30 15.74
N ARG A 357 -3.63 7.22 14.83
CA ARG A 357 -3.92 8.67 14.97
C ARG A 357 -5.20 9.12 14.29
N LEU A 358 -5.53 8.52 13.16
CA LEU A 358 -6.66 8.94 12.33
C LEU A 358 -7.84 7.97 12.42
N GLY A 359 -7.65 6.79 13.03
CA GLY A 359 -8.66 5.75 13.12
C GLY A 359 -8.81 4.97 11.80
N SER A 360 -10.06 4.77 11.37
CA SER A 360 -10.34 4.08 10.11
C SER A 360 -10.04 4.99 8.92
N ILE A 361 -8.98 4.67 8.17
CA ILE A 361 -8.55 5.40 6.98
C ILE A 361 -8.88 4.56 5.74
N SER A 362 -9.75 5.05 4.86
CA SER A 362 -10.15 4.35 3.62
C SER A 362 -8.97 4.07 2.67
N THR A 363 -8.06 5.04 2.52
CA THR A 363 -6.87 4.95 1.65
C THR A 363 -5.83 3.94 2.13
N LEU A 364 -5.89 3.52 3.40
CA LEU A 364 -4.99 2.55 4.02
C LEU A 364 -5.70 1.25 4.44
N LYS A 365 -6.92 1.02 3.95
CA LYS A 365 -7.62 -0.25 4.19
C LYS A 365 -6.88 -1.37 3.47
N PRO A 366 -6.45 -2.43 4.18
CA PRO A 366 -5.91 -3.60 3.50
C PRO A 366 -7.00 -4.21 2.63
N LYS A 367 -6.62 -4.83 1.51
CA LYS A 367 -7.55 -5.72 0.79
C LYS A 367 -7.87 -6.86 1.74
N THR A 368 -9.10 -6.92 2.22
CA THR A 368 -9.58 -8.14 2.90
C THR A 368 -9.61 -9.21 1.83
N GLY A 369 -8.88 -10.30 2.02
CA GLY A 369 -9.01 -11.48 1.17
C GLY A 369 -10.45 -11.96 1.27
N LEU A 370 -11.28 -11.55 0.31
CA LEU A 370 -12.65 -12.01 0.23
C LEU A 370 -12.58 -13.47 -0.21
N ARG A 371 -13.15 -14.35 0.62
CA ARG A 371 -13.16 -15.76 0.29
C ARG A 371 -14.14 -15.96 -0.84
N ARG A 372 -13.69 -16.62 -1.91
CA ARG A 372 -14.57 -17.02 -3.02
C ARG A 372 -15.83 -17.73 -2.52
N TYR A 373 -15.72 -18.57 -1.48
CA TYR A 373 -16.83 -19.31 -0.87
C TYR A 373 -17.12 -18.83 0.57
N PRO A 374 -18.37 -18.98 1.06
CA PRO A 374 -18.73 -18.70 2.45
C PRO A 374 -17.86 -19.43 3.48
N LEU A 375 -17.78 -18.92 4.72
CA LEU A 375 -16.84 -19.43 5.75
C LEU A 375 -16.95 -20.94 6.04
N ASP A 376 -18.12 -21.52 5.84
CA ASP A 376 -18.47 -22.93 6.06
C ASP A 376 -18.34 -23.82 4.81
N ASN A 377 -18.00 -23.24 3.66
CA ASN A 377 -17.80 -23.97 2.41
C ASN A 377 -16.39 -23.68 1.85
N VAL A 378 -15.58 -24.73 1.66
CA VAL A 378 -14.28 -24.61 0.98
C VAL A 378 -14.42 -24.66 -0.54
N GLY A 379 -15.57 -25.12 -1.02
CA GLY A 379 -15.89 -25.37 -2.42
C GLY A 379 -15.03 -26.48 -3.04
N ILE A 380 -15.49 -27.01 -4.16
CA ILE A 380 -14.72 -27.89 -5.03
C ILE A 380 -14.04 -27.01 -6.08
N GLN A 381 -12.71 -27.14 -6.21
CA GLN A 381 -11.99 -26.41 -7.26
C GLN A 381 -12.50 -26.86 -8.65
N ASN A 382 -12.75 -25.90 -9.53
CA ASN A 382 -13.39 -26.16 -10.83
C ASN A 382 -12.65 -27.23 -11.66
N CYS A 383 -11.32 -27.21 -11.67
CA CYS A 383 -10.50 -28.19 -12.38
C CYS A 383 -10.64 -29.60 -11.80
N ASP A 384 -10.61 -29.72 -10.47
CA ASP A 384 -10.77 -30.99 -9.78
C ASP A 384 -12.19 -31.51 -9.98
N GLY A 385 -13.20 -30.69 -9.72
CA GLY A 385 -14.61 -31.03 -9.92
C GLY A 385 -14.87 -31.58 -11.32
N ARG A 386 -14.31 -30.93 -12.35
CA ARG A 386 -14.41 -31.40 -13.74
C ARG A 386 -13.76 -32.77 -13.92
N ALA A 387 -12.57 -32.98 -13.39
CA ALA A 387 -11.87 -34.27 -13.47
C ALA A 387 -12.65 -35.38 -12.76
N TRP A 388 -13.21 -35.09 -11.59
CA TRP A 388 -14.04 -36.03 -10.82
C TRP A 388 -15.33 -36.38 -11.57
N VAL A 389 -16.06 -35.40 -12.11
CA VAL A 389 -17.27 -35.67 -12.90
C VAL A 389 -16.94 -36.54 -14.11
N LYS A 390 -15.88 -36.23 -14.88
CA LYS A 390 -15.44 -37.08 -16.00
C LYS A 390 -15.14 -38.50 -15.53
N TRP A 391 -14.41 -38.66 -14.43
CA TRP A 391 -14.08 -39.98 -13.90
C TRP A 391 -15.33 -40.75 -13.48
N ILE A 392 -16.25 -40.14 -12.74
CA ILE A 392 -17.50 -40.76 -12.27
C ILE A 392 -18.34 -41.26 -13.44
N PHE A 393 -18.50 -40.44 -14.50
CA PHE A 393 -19.22 -40.87 -15.70
C PHE A 393 -18.51 -42.01 -16.43
N LYS A 394 -17.17 -41.99 -16.51
CA LYS A 394 -16.37 -43.02 -17.17
C LYS A 394 -16.49 -44.39 -16.50
N VAL A 395 -16.63 -44.44 -15.17
CA VAL A 395 -16.73 -45.69 -14.41
C VAL A 395 -18.16 -46.07 -14.02
N ASP A 396 -19.16 -45.36 -14.55
CA ASP A 396 -20.59 -45.63 -14.35
C ASP A 396 -21.05 -45.53 -12.88
N TYR A 397 -20.54 -44.52 -12.14
CA TYR A 397 -20.81 -44.31 -10.71
C TYR A 397 -21.79 -43.17 -10.40
N GLN A 398 -22.52 -42.64 -11.38
CA GLN A 398 -23.39 -41.47 -11.25
C GLN A 398 -24.44 -41.65 -10.15
N ILE A 399 -25.15 -42.78 -10.11
CA ILE A 399 -26.16 -43.07 -9.08
C ILE A 399 -25.53 -43.14 -7.68
N ARG A 400 -24.31 -43.69 -7.59
CA ARG A 400 -23.63 -43.86 -6.29
C ARG A 400 -23.13 -42.54 -5.73
N GLU A 401 -22.63 -41.67 -6.61
CA GLU A 401 -22.02 -40.38 -6.26
C GLU A 401 -22.95 -39.19 -6.57
N GLU A 402 -24.26 -39.42 -6.68
CA GLU A 402 -25.24 -38.40 -7.09
C GLU A 402 -25.17 -37.15 -6.21
N GLU A 403 -25.12 -37.31 -4.89
CA GLU A 403 -25.00 -36.20 -3.93
C GLU A 403 -23.76 -35.34 -4.20
N PHE A 404 -22.62 -36.00 -4.46
CA PHE A 404 -21.36 -35.31 -4.76
C PHE A 404 -21.41 -34.61 -6.12
N LEU A 405 -22.00 -35.23 -7.15
CA LEU A 405 -22.17 -34.61 -8.45
C LEU A 405 -23.05 -33.34 -8.35
N GLN A 406 -24.13 -33.38 -7.56
CA GLN A 406 -24.98 -32.22 -7.31
C GLN A 406 -24.23 -31.10 -6.57
N GLU A 407 -23.38 -31.44 -5.60
CA GLU A 407 -22.49 -30.49 -4.93
C GLU A 407 -21.53 -29.80 -5.93
N VAL A 408 -20.86 -30.58 -6.79
CA VAL A 408 -19.97 -30.03 -7.84
C VAL A 408 -20.73 -29.08 -8.78
N MET A 409 -21.96 -29.44 -9.20
CA MET A 409 -22.76 -28.58 -10.07
C MET A 409 -23.23 -27.29 -9.39
N ALA A 410 -23.53 -27.35 -8.09
CA ALA A 410 -23.85 -26.17 -7.30
C ALA A 410 -22.64 -25.23 -7.19
N ASP A 411 -21.45 -25.77 -6.93
CA ASP A 411 -20.20 -25.00 -6.85
C ASP A 411 -19.80 -24.37 -8.20
N PHE A 412 -20.00 -25.09 -9.31
CA PHE A 412 -19.79 -24.51 -10.64
C PHE A 412 -20.72 -23.33 -10.90
N LEU A 413 -22.03 -23.47 -10.63
CA LEU A 413 -22.98 -22.36 -10.81
C LEU A 413 -22.67 -21.19 -9.88
N TYR A 414 -22.29 -21.47 -8.64
CA TYR A 414 -21.89 -20.44 -7.71
C TYR A 414 -20.67 -19.67 -8.24
N SER A 415 -19.64 -20.38 -8.69
CA SER A 415 -18.45 -19.78 -9.31
C SER A 415 -18.81 -18.91 -10.52
N ILE A 416 -19.64 -19.39 -11.45
CA ILE A 416 -20.13 -18.60 -12.60
C ILE A 416 -20.78 -17.31 -12.13
N ASN A 417 -21.66 -17.39 -11.15
CA ASN A 417 -22.42 -16.22 -10.73
C ASN A 417 -21.55 -15.17 -10.03
N VAL A 418 -20.56 -15.60 -9.23
CA VAL A 418 -19.55 -14.70 -8.65
C VAL A 418 -18.73 -14.04 -9.76
N ASP A 419 -18.25 -14.84 -10.71
CA ASP A 419 -17.41 -14.37 -11.82
C ASP A 419 -18.18 -13.42 -12.75
N LYS A 420 -19.43 -13.77 -13.10
CA LYS A 420 -20.38 -12.92 -13.82
C LYS A 420 -20.57 -11.58 -13.11
N GLY A 421 -20.81 -11.62 -11.80
CA GLY A 421 -20.98 -10.42 -10.99
C GLY A 421 -19.78 -9.49 -11.13
N ARG A 422 -18.55 -10.02 -11.07
CA ARG A 422 -17.35 -9.20 -11.25
C ARG A 422 -17.21 -8.65 -12.67
N LEU A 423 -17.49 -9.44 -13.71
CA LEU A 423 -17.45 -8.94 -15.09
C LEU A 423 -18.48 -7.82 -15.31
N GLU A 424 -19.70 -7.97 -14.79
CA GLU A 424 -20.71 -6.90 -14.82
C GLU A 424 -20.30 -5.65 -14.03
N GLU A 425 -19.50 -5.80 -12.96
CA GLU A 425 -18.93 -4.65 -12.25
C GLU A 425 -17.94 -3.88 -13.14
N TYR A 426 -17.07 -4.57 -13.89
CA TYR A 426 -16.23 -3.92 -14.90
C TYR A 426 -17.08 -3.22 -15.98
N GLU A 427 -18.08 -3.91 -16.52
CA GLU A 427 -19.01 -3.37 -17.52
C GLU A 427 -19.65 -2.05 -17.08
N LYS A 428 -19.96 -1.91 -15.78
CA LYS A 428 -20.55 -0.69 -15.18
C LYS A 428 -19.50 0.35 -14.81
N PHE A 429 -18.34 -0.07 -14.33
CA PHE A 429 -17.30 0.83 -13.82
C PHE A 429 -16.60 1.60 -14.94
N ILE A 430 -16.30 0.94 -16.06
CA ILE A 430 -15.53 1.53 -17.16
C ILE A 430 -16.26 2.72 -17.79
N PRO A 431 -17.55 2.63 -18.17
CA PRO A 431 -18.29 3.78 -18.66
C PRO A 431 -18.41 4.87 -17.61
N LYS A 432 -18.62 4.51 -16.33
CA LYS A 432 -18.72 5.49 -15.23
C LYS A 432 -17.47 6.36 -15.11
N ILE A 433 -16.27 5.76 -15.10
CA ILE A 433 -15.03 6.54 -15.01
C ILE A 433 -14.77 7.35 -16.28
N LYS A 434 -15.12 6.81 -17.47
CA LYS A 434 -15.03 7.52 -18.75
C LYS A 434 -15.92 8.77 -18.78
N GLU A 435 -17.20 8.62 -18.48
CA GLU A 435 -18.18 9.72 -18.41
C GLU A 435 -17.74 10.79 -17.41
N LYS A 436 -17.18 10.37 -16.27
CA LYS A 436 -16.64 11.28 -15.28
C LYS A 436 -15.49 12.13 -15.84
N ILE A 437 -14.52 11.50 -16.50
CA ILE A 437 -13.39 12.21 -17.13
C ILE A 437 -13.88 13.11 -18.27
N ASP A 438 -14.81 12.64 -19.10
CA ASP A 438 -15.41 13.44 -20.18
C ASP A 438 -16.09 14.70 -19.62
N SER A 439 -16.82 14.57 -18.51
CA SER A 439 -17.46 15.70 -17.83
C SER A 439 -16.44 16.72 -17.32
N TRP A 440 -15.26 16.27 -16.88
CA TRP A 440 -14.18 17.14 -16.44
C TRP A 440 -13.50 17.84 -17.60
N ILE A 441 -13.30 17.14 -18.73
CA ILE A 441 -12.74 17.74 -19.96
C ILE A 441 -13.63 18.90 -20.42
N GLU A 442 -14.95 18.69 -20.50
CA GLU A 442 -15.86 19.77 -20.91
C GLU A 442 -15.87 20.95 -19.91
N LYS A 443 -15.80 20.63 -18.61
CA LYS A 443 -15.77 21.65 -17.54
C LYS A 443 -14.48 22.48 -17.55
N GLU A 444 -13.35 21.85 -17.88
CA GLU A 444 -12.01 22.44 -17.80
C GLU A 444 -11.42 22.75 -19.18
N LYS A 445 -12.25 22.82 -20.23
CA LYS A 445 -11.83 23.07 -21.63
C LYS A 445 -11.05 24.37 -21.85
N ASP A 446 -11.20 25.33 -20.95
CA ASP A 446 -10.48 26.61 -21.00
C ASP A 446 -9.15 26.57 -20.22
N ASN A 447 -8.78 25.41 -19.64
CA ASN A 447 -7.53 25.18 -18.93
C ASN A 447 -6.67 24.12 -19.68
N PRO A 448 -5.72 24.54 -20.53
CA PRO A 448 -4.93 23.62 -21.36
C PRO A 448 -4.12 22.59 -20.59
N GLU A 449 -3.66 22.90 -19.37
CA GLU A 449 -2.87 21.97 -18.57
C GLU A 449 -3.75 20.85 -17.98
N LEU A 450 -4.96 21.20 -17.53
CA LEU A 450 -5.95 20.21 -17.10
C LEU A 450 -6.46 19.39 -18.27
N GLU A 451 -6.74 20.02 -19.42
CA GLU A 451 -7.17 19.34 -20.63
C GLU A 451 -6.15 18.29 -21.07
N LEU A 452 -4.85 18.62 -21.04
CA LEU A 452 -3.78 17.67 -21.37
C LEU A 452 -3.79 16.46 -20.43
N PHE A 453 -3.81 16.68 -19.12
CA PHE A 453 -3.87 15.59 -18.14
C PHE A 453 -5.12 14.72 -18.32
N LEU A 454 -6.30 15.35 -18.42
CA LEU A 454 -7.57 14.62 -18.53
C LEU A 454 -7.66 13.83 -19.84
N SER A 455 -7.12 14.37 -20.93
CA SER A 455 -7.05 13.67 -22.22
C SER A 455 -6.15 12.43 -22.14
N GLN A 456 -5.01 12.51 -21.45
CA GLN A 456 -4.14 11.35 -21.20
C GLN A 456 -4.85 10.28 -20.36
N MET A 457 -5.57 10.69 -19.31
CA MET A 457 -6.34 9.75 -18.49
C MET A 457 -7.49 9.12 -19.29
N LYS A 458 -8.14 9.89 -20.18
CA LYS A 458 -9.17 9.39 -21.09
C LYS A 458 -8.63 8.34 -22.05
N GLU A 459 -7.48 8.58 -22.68
CA GLU A 459 -6.84 7.61 -23.58
C GLU A 459 -6.59 6.27 -22.87
N LYS A 460 -6.15 6.32 -21.61
CA LYS A 460 -5.94 5.14 -20.77
C LYS A 460 -7.24 4.41 -20.42
N VAL A 461 -8.32 5.15 -20.15
CA VAL A 461 -9.65 4.55 -19.95
C VAL A 461 -10.19 3.94 -21.25
N GLU A 462 -9.93 4.56 -22.40
CA GLU A 462 -10.31 3.99 -23.71
C GLU A 462 -9.50 2.74 -24.06
N GLU A 463 -8.20 2.69 -23.72
CA GLU A 463 -7.39 1.46 -23.80
C GLU A 463 -8.02 0.35 -22.95
N LEU A 464 -8.38 0.67 -21.72
CA LEU A 464 -9.00 -0.24 -20.79
C LEU A 464 -10.36 -0.77 -21.29
N GLU A 465 -11.22 0.11 -21.81
CA GLU A 465 -12.50 -0.27 -22.43
C GLU A 465 -12.30 -1.19 -23.63
N ARG A 466 -11.33 -0.88 -24.49
CA ARG A 466 -11.02 -1.69 -25.67
C ARG A 466 -10.56 -3.09 -25.28
N GLU A 467 -9.69 -3.20 -24.29
CA GLU A 467 -9.17 -4.47 -23.76
C GLU A 467 -10.26 -5.29 -23.06
N TYR A 468 -11.15 -4.65 -22.30
CA TYR A 468 -12.31 -5.32 -21.72
C TYR A 468 -13.20 -5.94 -22.80
N TRP A 469 -13.62 -5.15 -23.81
CA TRP A 469 -14.52 -5.64 -24.84
C TRP A 469 -13.87 -6.62 -25.83
N ASP A 470 -12.56 -6.51 -26.08
CA ASP A 470 -11.80 -7.51 -26.84
C ASP A 470 -11.81 -8.87 -26.12
N LYS A 471 -11.57 -8.88 -24.80
CA LYS A 471 -11.63 -10.11 -24.00
C LYS A 471 -13.02 -10.69 -23.87
N MET A 472 -14.04 -9.84 -23.85
CA MET A 472 -15.45 -10.25 -23.76
C MET A 472 -16.04 -10.62 -25.13
N ASP A 473 -15.25 -10.69 -26.20
CA ASP A 473 -15.73 -10.93 -27.58
C ASP A 473 -16.90 -9.99 -27.98
N LYS A 474 -16.93 -8.79 -27.40
CA LYS A 474 -17.99 -7.77 -27.56
C LYS A 474 -19.39 -8.24 -27.13
N LEU A 475 -19.47 -9.24 -26.27
CA LEU A 475 -20.71 -9.70 -25.65
C LEU A 475 -20.81 -9.22 -24.20
N PRO A 476 -22.00 -8.87 -23.70
CA PRO A 476 -22.17 -8.56 -22.28
C PRO A 476 -21.91 -9.81 -21.43
N ALA A 477 -21.55 -9.61 -20.16
CA ALA A 477 -21.21 -10.71 -19.25
C ALA A 477 -22.36 -11.73 -19.09
N SER A 478 -23.60 -11.25 -19.18
CA SER A 478 -24.80 -12.09 -19.11
C SER A 478 -24.95 -13.07 -20.28
N GLU A 479 -24.60 -12.65 -21.50
CA GLU A 479 -24.66 -13.48 -22.70
C GLU A 479 -23.46 -14.43 -22.76
N HIS A 480 -22.27 -13.93 -22.42
CA HIS A 480 -21.05 -14.73 -22.49
C HIS A 480 -21.08 -15.96 -21.57
N LEU A 481 -21.72 -15.84 -20.39
CA LEU A 481 -21.81 -16.94 -19.42
C LEU A 481 -23.12 -17.73 -19.54
N GLN A 482 -23.98 -17.41 -20.52
CA GLN A 482 -25.23 -18.12 -20.74
C GLN A 482 -24.99 -19.57 -21.18
N GLU A 483 -24.04 -19.79 -22.11
CA GLU A 483 -23.73 -21.14 -22.60
C GLU A 483 -23.18 -22.05 -21.50
N GLU A 484 -22.37 -21.49 -20.59
CA GLU A 484 -21.82 -22.24 -19.45
C GLU A 484 -22.91 -22.60 -18.43
N THR A 485 -23.81 -21.65 -18.16
CA THR A 485 -24.97 -21.88 -17.27
C THR A 485 -25.88 -22.96 -17.84
N GLU A 486 -26.16 -22.91 -19.14
CA GLU A 486 -26.96 -23.91 -19.85
C GLU A 486 -26.27 -25.27 -19.85
N ALA A 487 -24.94 -25.33 -20.07
CA ALA A 487 -24.18 -26.57 -20.02
C ALA A 487 -24.25 -27.23 -18.62
N ILE A 488 -24.19 -26.45 -17.54
CA ILE A 488 -24.35 -26.98 -16.18
C ILE A 488 -25.78 -27.49 -15.96
N ASN A 489 -26.80 -26.76 -16.40
CA ASN A 489 -28.19 -27.19 -16.27
C ASN A 489 -28.46 -28.49 -17.04
N GLN A 490 -27.90 -28.62 -18.26
CA GLN A 490 -27.97 -29.86 -19.04
C GLN A 490 -27.23 -31.01 -18.34
N LEU A 491 -26.07 -30.74 -17.73
CA LEU A 491 -25.33 -31.75 -16.99
C LEU A 491 -26.08 -32.20 -15.72
N LYS A 492 -26.77 -31.29 -15.02
CA LYS A 492 -27.68 -31.63 -13.92
C LYS A 492 -28.83 -32.53 -14.40
N ALA A 493 -29.47 -32.17 -15.50
CA ALA A 493 -30.53 -32.99 -16.09
C ALA A 493 -30.03 -34.38 -16.51
N LEU A 494 -28.77 -34.48 -16.98
CA LEU A 494 -28.13 -35.75 -17.32
C LEU A 494 -27.89 -36.64 -16.09
N ILE A 495 -27.58 -36.03 -14.95
CA ILE A 495 -27.42 -36.71 -13.65
C ILE A 495 -28.78 -37.21 -13.13
N GLU A 496 -29.81 -36.36 -13.18
CA GLU A 496 -31.16 -36.65 -12.67
C GLU A 496 -31.95 -37.61 -13.57
N GLY A 497 -31.78 -37.51 -14.89
CA GLY A 497 -32.48 -38.31 -15.90
C GLY A 497 -31.92 -39.72 -16.07
N TYR A 498 -30.91 -40.09 -15.30
CA TYR A 498 -30.21 -41.36 -15.42
C TYR A 498 -31.08 -42.53 -14.90
N PRO A 499 -31.56 -43.44 -15.78
CA PRO A 499 -32.46 -44.51 -15.34
C PRO A 499 -31.70 -45.54 -14.48
N PRO A 500 -32.28 -46.02 -13.36
CA PRO A 500 -31.67 -47.10 -12.59
C PRO A 500 -31.67 -48.40 -13.41
N VAL A 501 -30.51 -48.75 -13.99
CA VAL A 501 -30.35 -50.02 -14.70
C VAL A 501 -30.25 -51.14 -13.66
N TYR A 502 -31.34 -51.90 -13.52
CA TYR A 502 -31.34 -53.17 -12.79
C TYR A 502 -30.42 -54.17 -13.51
N GLY A 503 -29.17 -54.31 -13.04
CA GLY A 503 -28.23 -55.29 -13.61
C GLY A 503 -26.75 -54.90 -13.57
N GLY A 504 -26.41 -53.66 -13.17
CA GLY A 504 -25.06 -53.31 -12.75
C GLY A 504 -24.05 -52.94 -13.84
N VAL A 505 -24.44 -52.86 -15.12
CA VAL A 505 -23.59 -52.30 -16.18
C VAL A 505 -24.49 -51.70 -17.27
N GLY A 506 -24.34 -50.42 -17.60
CA GLY A 506 -24.60 -49.99 -18.98
C GLY A 506 -25.44 -48.75 -19.22
N GLY A 507 -25.18 -47.63 -18.54
CA GLY A 507 -25.62 -46.33 -19.03
C GLY A 507 -24.51 -45.27 -19.02
N GLY A 508 -23.56 -45.33 -18.08
CA GLY A 508 -22.62 -44.23 -17.87
C GLY A 508 -21.65 -44.03 -19.03
N LEU A 509 -21.25 -45.12 -19.69
CA LEU A 509 -20.42 -45.09 -20.90
C LEU A 509 -21.15 -44.48 -22.10
N GLU A 510 -22.47 -44.57 -22.17
CA GLU A 510 -23.27 -43.98 -23.26
C GLU A 510 -23.35 -42.46 -23.12
N PHE A 511 -23.50 -41.96 -21.89
CA PHE A 511 -23.59 -40.53 -21.60
C PHE A 511 -22.24 -39.86 -21.34
N TYR A 512 -21.15 -40.62 -21.16
CA TYR A 512 -19.81 -40.08 -20.92
C TYR A 512 -19.34 -39.09 -22.00
N PRO A 513 -19.52 -39.34 -23.32
CA PRO A 513 -19.17 -38.37 -24.35
C PRO A 513 -19.94 -37.05 -24.24
N GLU A 514 -21.24 -37.11 -23.92
CA GLU A 514 -22.09 -35.92 -23.75
C GLU A 514 -21.69 -35.13 -22.48
N ALA A 515 -21.49 -35.82 -21.36
CA ALA A 515 -20.97 -35.20 -20.14
C ALA A 515 -19.61 -34.53 -20.37
N CYS A 516 -18.70 -35.18 -21.12
CA CYS A 516 -17.43 -34.57 -21.49
C CYS A 516 -17.62 -33.32 -22.35
N TYR A 517 -18.51 -33.37 -23.34
CA TYR A 517 -18.82 -32.23 -24.20
C TYR A 517 -19.36 -31.04 -23.40
N LEU A 518 -20.33 -31.28 -22.50
CA LEU A 518 -20.88 -30.23 -21.62
C LEU A 518 -19.82 -29.66 -20.69
N LEU A 519 -18.99 -30.50 -20.08
CA LEU A 519 -17.86 -30.06 -19.26
C LEU A 519 -16.77 -29.30 -20.04
N ASP A 520 -16.69 -29.49 -21.36
CA ASP A 520 -15.75 -28.76 -22.22
C ASP A 520 -16.29 -27.39 -22.64
N LYS A 521 -17.62 -27.18 -22.58
CA LYS A 521 -18.24 -25.85 -22.73
C LYS A 521 -18.09 -24.96 -21.51
N ILE A 522 -17.97 -25.55 -20.32
CA ILE A 522 -17.79 -24.82 -19.06
C ILE A 522 -16.35 -24.28 -19.02
N GLN A 523 -16.15 -23.01 -19.39
CA GLN A 523 -14.84 -22.34 -19.51
C GLN A 523 -14.55 -21.34 -18.39
N LEU A 524 -15.00 -21.66 -17.16
CA LEU A 524 -14.87 -20.87 -15.94
C LEU A 524 -13.53 -20.19 -15.68
N TRP A 525 -12.43 -20.65 -16.27
CA TRP A 525 -11.08 -20.10 -16.10
C TRP A 525 -10.68 -19.09 -17.20
N SER A 526 -11.23 -19.10 -18.41
CA SER A 526 -10.64 -18.31 -19.50
C SER A 526 -10.85 -16.80 -19.33
N LEU A 527 -12.09 -16.38 -19.03
CA LEU A 527 -12.44 -14.98 -18.87
C LEU A 527 -12.08 -14.40 -17.50
N ILE A 528 -12.36 -15.13 -16.42
CA ILE A 528 -12.10 -14.63 -15.05
C ILE A 528 -10.61 -14.45 -14.77
N GLU A 529 -9.75 -15.17 -15.51
CA GLU A 529 -8.32 -14.99 -15.43
C GLU A 529 -7.90 -13.84 -16.36
N SER A 530 -8.33 -13.86 -17.62
CA SER A 530 -7.84 -12.90 -18.61
C SER A 530 -8.35 -11.47 -18.40
N VAL A 531 -9.63 -11.27 -18.03
CA VAL A 531 -10.22 -9.94 -17.83
C VAL A 531 -9.68 -9.29 -16.55
N PRO A 532 -9.93 -9.79 -15.32
CA PRO A 532 -9.29 -9.26 -14.11
C PRO A 532 -7.76 -9.18 -14.18
N GLY A 533 -7.11 -10.13 -14.86
CA GLY A 533 -5.66 -10.11 -15.07
C GLY A 533 -5.21 -8.86 -15.84
N ARG A 534 -5.73 -8.66 -17.06
CA ARG A 534 -5.29 -7.56 -17.95
C ARG A 534 -5.96 -6.24 -17.58
N VAL A 535 -7.28 -6.21 -17.46
CA VAL A 535 -8.04 -5.00 -17.17
C VAL A 535 -7.73 -4.52 -15.74
N GLY A 536 -7.60 -5.42 -14.77
CA GLY A 536 -7.14 -5.07 -13.43
C GLY A 536 -5.70 -4.53 -13.40
N GLY A 537 -4.81 -5.06 -14.25
CA GLY A 537 -3.48 -4.49 -14.47
C GLY A 537 -3.53 -3.06 -15.00
N LEU A 538 -4.35 -2.80 -16.02
CA LEU A 538 -4.53 -1.46 -16.60
C LEU A 538 -5.15 -0.46 -15.60
N LEU A 539 -6.05 -0.91 -14.71
CA LEU A 539 -6.53 -0.07 -13.60
C LEU A 539 -5.42 0.35 -12.64
N ARG A 540 -4.52 -0.58 -12.28
CA ARG A 540 -3.35 -0.30 -11.43
C ARG A 540 -2.41 0.69 -12.13
N GLU A 541 -2.15 0.50 -13.42
CA GLU A 541 -1.35 1.42 -14.24
C GLU A 541 -1.98 2.81 -14.30
N LEU A 542 -3.28 2.92 -14.59
CA LEU A 542 -4.03 4.18 -14.61
C LEU A 542 -3.93 4.92 -13.27
N SER A 543 -4.06 4.20 -12.15
CA SER A 543 -3.91 4.78 -10.81
C SER A 543 -2.49 5.33 -10.57
N GLN A 544 -1.45 4.59 -10.98
CA GLN A 544 -0.06 5.07 -10.86
C GLN A 544 0.19 6.29 -11.74
N GLN A 545 -0.24 6.24 -13.00
CA GLN A 545 -0.05 7.35 -13.95
C GLN A 545 -0.78 8.61 -13.49
N ALA A 546 -2.00 8.49 -12.98
CA ALA A 546 -2.72 9.62 -12.38
C ALA A 546 -1.89 10.26 -11.24
N GLY A 547 -1.30 9.44 -10.38
CA GLY A 547 -0.47 9.91 -9.26
C GLY A 547 0.86 10.55 -9.67
N TYR A 548 1.53 10.05 -10.72
CA TYR A 548 2.77 10.65 -11.20
C TYR A 548 2.54 11.87 -12.09
N ALA A 549 1.46 11.90 -12.87
CA ALA A 549 1.17 12.98 -13.81
C ALA A 549 0.77 14.30 -13.11
N CYS A 550 0.30 14.25 -11.86
CA CYS A 550 0.03 15.47 -11.09
C CYS A 550 1.30 16.17 -10.57
N ALA A 551 2.48 15.54 -10.67
CA ALA A 551 3.74 16.03 -10.11
C ALA A 551 4.06 17.50 -10.44
N HIS A 552 3.65 17.98 -11.61
CA HIS A 552 3.98 19.32 -12.10
C HIS A 552 2.88 20.35 -11.94
N ASN A 553 1.66 19.96 -11.55
CA ASN A 553 0.52 20.86 -11.54
C ASN A 553 -0.40 20.62 -10.34
N ALA A 554 -0.54 21.64 -9.49
CA ALA A 554 -1.40 21.61 -8.32
C ALA A 554 -2.89 21.40 -8.66
N ASP A 555 -3.35 21.96 -9.77
CA ASP A 555 -4.76 21.92 -10.16
C ASP A 555 -5.20 20.52 -10.62
N VAL A 556 -4.24 19.72 -11.10
CA VAL A 556 -4.43 18.33 -11.50
C VAL A 556 -4.64 17.40 -10.30
N VAL A 557 -4.06 17.75 -9.14
CA VAL A 557 -4.00 16.88 -7.94
C VAL A 557 -5.38 16.35 -7.54
N LYS A 558 -6.42 17.20 -7.54
CA LYS A 558 -7.79 16.79 -7.20
C LYS A 558 -8.33 15.71 -8.13
N TYR A 559 -8.02 15.78 -9.42
CA TYR A 559 -8.47 14.79 -10.40
C TYR A 559 -7.72 13.48 -10.26
N ALA A 560 -6.42 13.55 -10.01
CA ALA A 560 -5.60 12.38 -9.72
C ALA A 560 -6.08 11.64 -8.46
N GLU A 561 -6.36 12.37 -7.38
CA GLU A 561 -6.93 11.83 -6.13
C GLU A 561 -8.25 11.10 -6.38
N GLU A 562 -9.16 11.72 -7.14
CA GLU A 562 -10.46 11.13 -7.44
C GLU A 562 -10.39 9.87 -8.31
N ILE A 563 -9.54 9.86 -9.36
CA ILE A 563 -9.32 8.67 -10.19
C ILE A 563 -8.77 7.53 -9.33
N ARG A 564 -7.74 7.82 -8.53
CA ARG A 564 -7.10 6.82 -7.67
C ARG A 564 -8.05 6.28 -6.60
N ARG A 565 -8.88 7.14 -6.01
CA ARG A 565 -9.92 6.72 -5.05
C ARG A 565 -10.93 5.78 -5.70
N ASP A 566 -11.50 6.17 -6.84
CA ASP A 566 -12.55 5.38 -7.51
C ASP A 566 -12.00 4.00 -7.93
N ILE A 567 -10.76 3.94 -8.42
CA ILE A 567 -10.06 2.68 -8.74
C ILE A 567 -9.82 1.85 -7.48
N ARG A 568 -9.33 2.47 -6.40
CA ARG A 568 -9.08 1.79 -5.11
C ARG A 568 -10.36 1.14 -4.60
N GLU A 569 -11.45 1.89 -4.57
CA GLU A 569 -12.75 1.40 -4.11
C GLU A 569 -13.25 0.24 -4.97
N PHE A 570 -13.14 0.34 -6.29
CA PHE A 570 -13.51 -0.74 -7.22
C PHE A 570 -12.69 -2.01 -7.02
N ILE A 571 -11.40 -1.86 -6.73
CA ILE A 571 -10.46 -2.98 -6.55
C ILE A 571 -10.61 -3.67 -5.19
N ILE A 572 -10.99 -2.94 -4.14
CA ILE A 572 -11.17 -3.50 -2.79
C ILE A 572 -12.42 -4.40 -2.73
N THR A 573 -13.46 -4.12 -3.53
CA THR A 573 -14.73 -4.86 -3.48
C THR A 573 -14.71 -6.21 -4.20
N GLY A 574 -13.70 -6.48 -5.02
CA GLY A 574 -13.62 -7.69 -5.85
C GLY A 574 -12.88 -8.86 -5.18
N GLU A 575 -13.54 -10.02 -5.12
CA GLU A 575 -12.96 -11.28 -4.60
C GLU A 575 -11.95 -11.92 -5.56
N THR A 576 -11.96 -11.54 -6.83
CA THR A 576 -11.37 -12.35 -7.89
C THR A 576 -10.13 -11.70 -8.50
N HIS A 577 -9.00 -12.42 -8.43
CA HIS A 577 -7.93 -12.48 -9.45
C HIS A 577 -7.17 -11.18 -9.79
N GLU A 578 -7.60 -10.03 -9.29
CA GLU A 578 -6.86 -8.78 -9.36
C GLU A 578 -5.60 -8.89 -8.50
N THR A 579 -4.47 -8.75 -9.17
CA THR A 579 -3.15 -9.10 -8.71
C THR A 579 -2.61 -8.07 -7.73
N ILE A 580 -2.99 -8.19 -6.46
CA ILE A 580 -2.75 -7.16 -5.44
C ILE A 580 -2.22 -7.77 -4.13
N TYR A 581 -1.35 -7.06 -3.40
CA TYR A 581 -0.58 -7.54 -2.24
C TYR A 581 -0.78 -6.76 -0.93
#